data_AF-A0A7L1B8Y4-F1
#
_entry.id   AF-A0A7L1B8Y4-F1
#
_cell.length_a   1.000
_cell.length_b   1.000
_cell.length_c   1.000
_cell.angle_alpha   90.00
_cell.angle_beta   90.00
_cell.angle_gamma   90.00
#
_symmetry.space_group_name_H-M   'P 1'
#
loop_
_entity.id
_entity.type
_entity.pdbx_description
1 polymer ?
#
loop_
_entity_poly.entity_id
_entity_poly.type
_entity_poly.pdbx_seq_one_letter_code
_entity_poly.pdbx_strand_id
1 'polypeptide(L)'
;RRVVLKTPEATCRRASEVLLKTSTFLRNLPSFYHMPWEDQFVLIQHNWAPLFALGMAQERVDFDLREIPAISLLKKILFCQSLTAMNELRSSSAGAPLAEVQKMKNLLWKFWDLDTSAKEYAYLKGIILFNSECRVLKCLPYVQTLQQEAQKALMEFISTMFHGSLGRFAWILQLIMSLRDIDADAIEELFFRPILGEATLNV
;
A
#
# COMPACT_ATOMS: atom_id res chain seq x y z
N ARG A 1 6.20 4.21 19.23
CA ARG A 1 6.56 2.79 19.44
C ARG A 1 6.83 2.17 18.07
N ARG A 2 7.77 1.23 17.96
CA ARG A 2 8.17 0.59 16.69
C ARG A 2 7.82 -0.89 16.74
N VAL A 3 7.43 -1.46 15.60
CA VAL A 3 7.02 -2.86 15.48
C VAL A 3 7.72 -3.55 14.31
N VAL A 4 7.81 -4.87 14.41
CA VAL A 4 8.26 -5.77 13.35
C VAL A 4 7.25 -6.89 13.18
N LEU A 5 7.32 -7.59 12.06
CA LEU A 5 6.52 -8.80 11.81
C LEU A 5 6.94 -9.92 12.76
N LYS A 6 5.96 -10.65 13.29
CA LYS A 6 6.21 -11.84 14.12
C LYS A 6 6.77 -12.99 13.28
N THR A 7 6.33 -13.10 12.02
CA THR A 7 6.72 -14.14 11.06
C THR A 7 7.21 -13.48 9.75
N PRO A 8 8.38 -12.81 9.75
CA PRO A 8 8.81 -11.99 8.62
C PRO A 8 8.93 -12.78 7.32
N GLU A 9 9.56 -13.96 7.32
CA GLU A 9 9.77 -14.73 6.08
C GLU A 9 8.46 -15.06 5.33
N ALA A 10 7.46 -15.56 6.06
CA ALA A 10 6.19 -15.96 5.47
C ALA A 10 5.36 -14.75 5.02
N THR A 11 5.29 -13.71 5.85
CA THR A 11 4.50 -12.51 5.55
C THR A 11 5.14 -11.69 4.43
N CYS A 12 6.46 -11.50 4.44
CA CYS A 12 7.16 -10.74 3.38
C CYS A 12 7.11 -11.48 2.03
N ARG A 13 7.09 -12.83 2.03
CA ARG A 13 6.84 -13.61 0.80
C ARG A 13 5.47 -13.31 0.21
N ARG A 14 4.41 -13.38 1.02
CA ARG A 14 3.03 -13.06 0.58
C ARG A 14 2.92 -11.60 0.11
N ALA A 15 3.56 -10.67 0.80
CA ALA A 15 3.64 -9.28 0.37
C ALA A 15 4.32 -9.13 -1.00
N SER A 16 5.42 -9.85 -1.24
CA SER A 16 6.11 -9.84 -2.52
C SER A 16 5.23 -10.41 -3.65
N GLU A 17 4.49 -11.49 -3.37
CA GLU A 17 3.50 -12.05 -4.31
C GLU A 17 2.39 -11.05 -4.64
N VAL A 18 1.90 -10.31 -3.65
CA VAL A 18 0.92 -9.22 -3.85
C VAL A 18 1.50 -8.14 -4.76
N LEU A 19 2.74 -7.69 -4.51
CA LEU A 19 3.37 -6.67 -5.34
C LEU A 19 3.54 -7.13 -6.79
N LEU A 20 3.94 -8.40 -7.00
CA LEU A 20 4.04 -9.00 -8.33
C LEU A 20 2.68 -9.09 -9.03
N LYS A 21 1.62 -9.47 -8.32
CA LYS A 21 0.24 -9.49 -8.85
C LYS A 21 -0.22 -8.08 -9.23
N THR A 22 0.10 -7.07 -8.43
CA THR A 22 -0.17 -5.67 -8.75
C THR A 22 0.58 -5.21 -9.99
N SER A 23 1.88 -5.52 -10.10
CA SER A 23 2.67 -5.24 -11.30
C SER A 23 2.10 -5.92 -12.55
N THR A 24 1.68 -7.18 -12.41
CA THR A 24 1.04 -7.95 -13.49
C THR A 24 -0.28 -7.33 -13.92
N PHE A 25 -1.10 -6.85 -12.97
CA PHE A 25 -2.32 -6.09 -13.29
C PHE A 25 -2.02 -4.85 -14.13
N LEU A 26 -1.03 -4.04 -13.73
CA LEU A 26 -0.63 -2.84 -14.47
C LEU A 26 -0.16 -3.18 -15.90
N ARG A 27 0.63 -4.24 -16.04
CA ARG A 27 1.12 -4.73 -17.34
C ARG A 27 0.01 -5.22 -18.28
N ASN A 28 -1.14 -5.57 -17.73
CA ASN A 28 -2.28 -6.06 -18.49
C ASN A 28 -3.33 -4.98 -18.77
N LEU A 29 -3.03 -3.70 -18.50
CA LEU A 29 -3.92 -2.58 -18.80
C LEU A 29 -3.48 -1.88 -20.10
N PRO A 30 -4.17 -2.09 -21.25
CA PRO A 30 -3.82 -1.42 -22.49
C PRO A 30 -3.86 0.10 -22.38
N SER A 31 -4.87 0.65 -21.67
CA SER A 31 -5.00 2.10 -21.44
C SER A 31 -3.80 2.70 -20.71
N PHE A 32 -3.10 1.93 -19.89
CA PHE A 32 -1.91 2.39 -19.19
C PHE A 32 -0.75 2.69 -20.16
N TYR A 33 -0.57 1.84 -21.16
CA TYR A 33 0.50 1.95 -22.16
C TYR A 33 0.27 3.03 -23.23
N HIS A 34 -0.95 3.57 -23.35
CA HIS A 34 -1.22 4.70 -24.24
C HIS A 34 -0.70 6.03 -23.69
N MET A 35 -0.31 6.08 -22.41
CA MET A 35 0.24 7.27 -21.77
C MET A 35 1.76 7.39 -22.02
N PRO A 36 2.33 8.61 -21.98
CA PRO A 36 3.78 8.80 -21.95
C PRO A 36 4.41 8.01 -20.80
N TRP A 37 5.61 7.47 -21.02
CA TRP A 37 6.30 6.66 -20.00
C TRP A 37 6.58 7.46 -18.72
N GLU A 38 6.78 8.78 -18.82
CA GLU A 38 6.98 9.64 -17.65
C GLU A 38 5.72 9.70 -16.78
N ASP A 39 4.54 9.79 -17.42
CA ASP A 39 3.26 9.80 -16.71
C ASP A 39 2.98 8.43 -16.10
N GLN A 40 3.29 7.34 -16.81
CA GLN A 40 3.20 5.98 -16.26
C GLN A 40 4.06 5.84 -14.99
N PHE A 41 5.31 6.31 -15.05
CA PHE A 41 6.23 6.29 -13.92
C PHE A 41 5.70 7.10 -12.74
N VAL A 42 5.28 8.35 -12.97
CA VAL A 42 4.70 9.21 -11.93
C VAL A 42 3.48 8.57 -11.27
N LEU A 43 2.58 7.98 -12.05
CA LEU A 43 1.39 7.30 -11.52
C LEU A 43 1.76 6.08 -10.66
N ILE A 44 2.75 5.29 -11.07
CA ILE A 44 3.21 4.15 -10.26
C ILE A 44 3.87 4.64 -8.98
N GLN A 45 4.82 5.58 -9.06
CA GLN A 45 5.54 6.09 -7.90
C GLN A 45 4.62 6.73 -6.86
N HIS A 46 3.58 7.45 -7.27
CA HIS A 46 2.64 8.06 -6.33
C HIS A 46 1.61 7.09 -5.76
N ASN A 47 1.26 6.01 -6.47
CA ASN A 47 0.10 5.19 -6.12
C ASN A 47 0.46 3.74 -5.77
N TRP A 48 1.74 3.37 -5.73
CA TRP A 48 2.15 1.99 -5.42
C TRP A 48 1.71 1.55 -4.02
N ALA A 49 1.84 2.40 -3.00
CA ALA A 49 1.50 2.08 -1.62
C ALA A 49 0.00 1.78 -1.43
N PRO A 50 -0.95 2.63 -1.88
CA PRO A 50 -2.37 2.30 -1.82
C PRO A 50 -2.75 1.11 -2.71
N LEU A 51 -2.12 0.93 -3.88
CA LEU A 51 -2.34 -0.26 -4.73
C LEU A 51 -1.87 -1.55 -4.05
N PHE A 52 -0.72 -1.50 -3.38
CA PHE A 52 -0.17 -2.60 -2.59
C PHE A 52 -1.08 -2.95 -1.43
N ALA A 53 -1.50 -1.96 -0.62
CA ALA A 53 -2.41 -2.17 0.49
C ALA A 53 -3.77 -2.75 0.04
N LEU A 54 -4.32 -2.27 -1.08
CA LEU A 54 -5.52 -2.85 -1.68
C LEU A 54 -5.30 -4.30 -2.13
N GLY A 55 -4.12 -4.61 -2.69
CA GLY A 55 -3.73 -5.98 -3.02
C GLY A 55 -3.63 -6.90 -1.80
N MET A 56 -3.07 -6.40 -0.69
CA MET A 56 -3.02 -7.12 0.59
C MET A 56 -4.43 -7.43 1.10
N ALA A 57 -5.36 -6.49 0.95
CA ALA A 57 -6.76 -6.69 1.30
C ALA A 57 -7.42 -7.76 0.42
N GLN A 58 -7.23 -7.68 -0.91
CA GLN A 58 -7.76 -8.63 -1.88
C GLN A 58 -7.27 -10.06 -1.62
N GLU A 59 -5.99 -10.23 -1.31
CA GLU A 59 -5.35 -11.52 -1.07
C GLU A 59 -5.48 -12.00 0.39
N ARG A 60 -6.28 -11.29 1.21
CA ARG A 60 -6.54 -11.62 2.63
C ARG A 60 -5.24 -11.90 3.39
N VAL A 61 -4.25 -11.02 3.23
CA VAL A 61 -2.95 -11.15 3.91
C VAL A 61 -3.07 -10.55 5.31
N ASP A 62 -3.23 -11.42 6.31
CA ASP A 62 -3.13 -11.04 7.72
C ASP A 62 -1.71 -11.30 8.26
N PHE A 63 -1.34 -10.55 9.29
CA PHE A 63 -0.01 -10.61 9.89
C PHE A 63 0.00 -10.13 11.34
N ASP A 64 0.82 -10.79 12.15
CA ASP A 64 1.04 -10.45 13.55
C ASP A 64 2.25 -9.54 13.73
N LEU A 65 2.19 -8.71 14.77
CA LEU A 65 3.22 -7.75 15.12
C LEU A 65 3.90 -8.14 16.43
N ARG A 66 5.18 -7.80 16.52
CA ARG A 66 5.96 -7.81 17.75
C ARG A 66 6.48 -6.40 17.98
N GLU A 67 6.26 -5.86 19.18
CA GLU A 67 6.86 -4.59 19.58
C GLU A 67 8.38 -4.75 19.77
N ILE A 68 9.13 -3.77 19.28
CA ILE A 68 10.56 -3.64 19.59
C ILE A 68 10.66 -3.00 20.98
N PRO A 69 11.28 -3.66 21.98
CA PRO A 69 11.50 -3.06 23.28
C PRO A 69 12.32 -1.77 23.14
N ALA A 70 11.86 -0.69 23.76
CA ALA A 70 12.63 0.55 23.79
C ALA A 70 13.96 0.30 24.51
N ILE A 71 15.08 0.53 23.82
CA ILE A 71 16.40 0.54 24.47
C ILE A 71 16.40 1.74 25.42
N SER A 72 16.55 1.50 26.72
CA SER A 72 16.59 2.58 27.70
C SER A 72 17.73 3.55 27.39
N LEU A 73 17.52 4.85 27.62
CA LEU A 73 18.55 5.88 27.39
C LEU A 73 19.86 5.53 28.11
N LEU A 74 19.78 4.91 29.29
CA LEU A 74 20.93 4.41 30.03
C LEU A 74 21.70 3.31 29.28
N LYS A 75 21.00 2.32 28.69
CA LYS A 75 21.66 1.29 27.86
C LYS A 75 22.32 1.89 26.63
N LYS A 76 21.70 2.92 26.04
CA LYS A 76 22.26 3.65 24.90
C LYS A 76 23.57 4.36 25.30
N ILE A 77 23.58 5.09 26.41
CA ILE A 77 24.78 5.78 26.93
C ILE A 77 25.89 4.78 27.29
N LEU A 78 25.54 3.66 27.95
CA LEU A 78 26.50 2.66 28.39
C LEU A 78 27.12 1.85 27.24
N PHE A 79 26.37 1.58 26.17
CA PHE A 79 26.87 0.83 25.00
C PHE A 79 27.45 1.71 23.88
N CYS A 80 27.15 3.01 23.83
CA CYS A 80 27.69 3.93 22.81
C CYS A 80 29.17 4.30 23.00
N GLN A 81 29.86 3.87 24.07
CA GLN A 81 31.28 4.13 24.27
C GLN A 81 32.21 3.26 23.40
N SER A 82 31.72 2.19 22.74
CA SER A 82 32.52 1.46 21.75
C SER A 82 32.14 1.91 20.32
N LEU A 83 33.09 2.55 19.63
CA LEU A 83 32.93 3.03 18.26
C LEU A 83 32.59 1.90 17.27
N THR A 84 32.87 0.64 17.62
CA THR A 84 32.55 -0.56 16.84
C THR A 84 31.08 -1.00 16.93
N ALA A 85 30.35 -0.66 18.00
CA ALA A 85 28.94 -1.03 18.16
C ALA A 85 27.97 -0.05 17.45
N MET A 86 28.45 1.10 16.97
CA MET A 86 27.60 2.08 16.27
C MET A 86 27.07 1.59 14.92
N ASN A 87 27.79 0.70 14.22
CA ASN A 87 27.33 0.15 12.94
C ASN A 87 26.26 -0.93 13.12
N GLU A 88 26.35 -1.77 14.15
CA GLU A 88 25.30 -2.77 14.45
C GLU A 88 24.09 -2.16 15.17
N LEU A 89 24.26 -1.05 15.90
CA LEU A 89 23.16 -0.35 16.55
C LEU A 89 22.37 0.57 15.60
N ARG A 90 22.99 1.06 14.52
CA ARG A 90 22.30 1.87 13.50
C ARG A 90 21.40 1.03 12.59
N SER A 91 21.78 -0.21 12.29
CA SER A 91 20.93 -1.14 11.52
C SER A 91 19.79 -1.75 12.35
N SER A 92 19.82 -1.62 13.68
CA SER A 92 18.85 -2.23 14.61
C SER A 92 17.75 -1.28 15.13
N SER A 93 17.58 -0.09 14.52
CA SER A 93 16.36 0.72 14.71
C SER A 93 15.24 0.44 13.69
N ALA A 94 15.35 -0.64 12.92
CA ALA A 94 14.53 -1.02 11.77
C ALA A 94 13.18 -1.65 12.17
N GLY A 95 12.23 -0.82 12.56
CA GLY A 95 10.83 -1.24 12.68
C GLY A 95 9.90 -0.14 12.21
N ALA A 96 8.72 -0.52 11.73
CA ALA A 96 7.73 0.44 11.29
C ALA A 96 7.05 1.14 12.49
N PRO A 97 6.61 2.41 12.34
CA PRO A 97 5.87 3.10 13.39
C PRO A 97 4.53 2.39 13.66
N LEU A 98 4.28 2.01 14.91
CA LEU A 98 3.10 1.24 15.31
C LEU A 98 1.77 1.90 14.88
N ALA A 99 1.69 3.23 14.93
CA ALA A 99 0.49 3.98 14.57
C ALA A 99 0.12 3.76 13.09
N GLU A 100 1.09 3.86 12.18
CA GLU A 100 0.86 3.66 10.74
C GLU A 100 0.53 2.20 10.42
N VAL A 101 1.21 1.25 11.06
CA VAL A 101 0.91 -0.17 10.87
C VAL A 101 -0.49 -0.51 11.36
N GLN A 102 -0.92 0.05 12.50
CA GLN A 102 -2.26 -0.17 13.01
C GLN A 102 -3.32 0.48 12.12
N LYS A 103 -3.05 1.68 11.60
CA LYS A 103 -3.91 2.34 10.60
C LYS A 103 -4.11 1.44 9.38
N MET A 104 -3.04 0.90 8.82
CA MET A 104 -3.10 -0.05 7.71
C MET A 104 -3.89 -1.32 8.07
N LYS A 105 -3.61 -1.97 9.21
CA LYS A 105 -4.38 -3.15 9.66
C LYS A 105 -5.88 -2.84 9.76
N ASN A 106 -6.24 -1.70 10.33
CA ASN A 106 -7.64 -1.29 10.44
C ASN A 106 -8.30 -1.11 9.06
N LEU A 107 -7.57 -0.58 8.06
CA LEU A 107 -8.07 -0.45 6.70
C LEU A 107 -8.27 -1.81 6.03
N LEU A 108 -7.31 -2.74 6.16
CA LEU A 108 -7.45 -4.11 5.64
C LEU A 108 -8.71 -4.78 6.21
N TRP A 109 -8.93 -4.67 7.52
CA TRP A 109 -10.13 -5.20 8.17
C TRP A 109 -11.44 -4.61 7.62
N LYS A 110 -11.50 -3.31 7.35
CA LYS A 110 -12.69 -2.70 6.74
C LYS A 110 -12.99 -3.25 5.35
N PHE A 111 -11.96 -3.51 4.53
CA PHE A 111 -12.16 -4.17 3.23
C PHE A 111 -12.60 -5.61 3.36
N TRP A 112 -12.11 -6.30 4.40
CA TRP A 112 -12.45 -7.68 4.68
C TRP A 112 -13.89 -7.88 5.13
N ASP A 113 -14.41 -6.94 5.91
CA ASP A 113 -15.80 -6.89 6.37
C ASP A 113 -16.79 -6.54 5.26
N LEU A 114 -16.34 -5.75 4.27
CA LEU A 114 -17.17 -5.28 3.15
C LEU A 114 -17.54 -6.38 2.13
N ASP A 115 -16.91 -7.55 2.22
CA ASP A 115 -17.03 -8.66 1.27
C ASP A 115 -16.88 -8.19 -0.20
N THR A 116 -15.75 -7.55 -0.48
CA THR A 116 -15.46 -6.95 -1.80
C THR A 116 -15.16 -8.03 -2.83
N SER A 117 -15.87 -8.02 -3.96
CA SER A 117 -15.68 -8.97 -5.07
C SER A 117 -14.43 -8.66 -5.90
N ALA A 118 -13.95 -9.65 -6.66
CA ALA A 118 -12.79 -9.48 -7.55
C ALA A 118 -13.00 -8.38 -8.61
N LYS A 119 -14.23 -8.18 -9.09
CA LYS A 119 -14.57 -7.09 -10.03
C LYS A 119 -14.50 -5.73 -9.36
N GLU A 120 -15.03 -5.59 -8.14
CA GLU A 120 -14.89 -4.34 -7.37
C GLU A 120 -13.41 -4.01 -7.19
N TYR A 121 -12.58 -4.95 -6.72
CA TYR A 121 -11.14 -4.73 -6.59
C TYR A 121 -10.46 -4.25 -7.88
N ALA A 122 -10.86 -4.77 -9.04
CA ALA A 122 -10.32 -4.31 -10.32
C ALA A 122 -10.67 -2.83 -10.60
N TYR A 123 -11.91 -2.41 -10.33
CA TYR A 123 -12.30 -1.00 -10.46
C TYR A 123 -11.58 -0.12 -9.44
N LEU A 124 -11.45 -0.57 -8.19
CA LEU A 124 -10.73 0.17 -7.15
C LEU A 124 -9.26 0.40 -7.52
N LYS A 125 -8.59 -0.62 -8.07
CA LYS A 125 -7.22 -0.47 -8.60
C LYS A 125 -7.17 0.58 -9.72
N GLY A 126 -8.14 0.60 -10.62
CA GLY A 126 -8.25 1.64 -11.65
C GLY A 126 -8.41 3.05 -11.06
N ILE A 127 -9.31 3.22 -10.09
CA ILE A 127 -9.57 4.51 -9.42
C ILE A 127 -8.32 5.04 -8.70
N ILE A 128 -7.55 4.14 -8.06
CA ILE A 128 -6.30 4.48 -7.37
C ILE A 128 -5.19 4.79 -8.37
N LEU A 129 -5.02 3.94 -9.40
CA LEU A 129 -3.95 4.08 -10.39
C LEU A 129 -4.07 5.36 -11.19
N PHE A 130 -5.26 5.67 -11.71
CA PHE A 130 -5.50 6.84 -12.55
C PHE A 130 -5.77 8.06 -11.68
N ASN A 131 -4.85 8.38 -10.78
CA ASN A 131 -4.98 9.51 -9.88
C ASN A 131 -4.73 10.84 -10.62
N SER A 132 -5.81 11.56 -10.93
CA SER A 132 -5.73 12.86 -11.61
C SER A 132 -5.24 14.02 -10.73
N GLU A 133 -5.01 13.81 -9.43
CA GLU A 133 -4.49 14.84 -8.53
C GLU A 133 -2.96 15.04 -8.67
N CYS A 134 -2.28 14.15 -9.39
CA CYS A 134 -0.86 14.27 -9.71
C CYS A 134 -0.63 15.46 -10.68
N ARG A 135 -0.17 16.59 -10.13
CA ARG A 135 -0.01 17.87 -10.87
C ARG A 135 1.07 17.89 -11.95
N VAL A 136 1.83 16.80 -12.12
CA VAL A 136 3.01 16.71 -13.00
C VAL A 136 2.72 15.92 -14.29
N LEU A 137 1.48 15.46 -14.49
CA LEU A 137 1.10 14.63 -15.63
C LEU A 137 0.99 15.44 -16.93
N LYS A 138 1.59 14.94 -18.01
CA LYS A 138 1.51 15.52 -19.36
C LYS A 138 0.14 15.28 -19.99
N CYS A 139 -0.46 14.10 -19.81
CA CYS A 139 -1.77 13.71 -20.36
C CYS A 139 -2.88 13.69 -19.30
N LEU A 140 -2.93 14.72 -18.44
CA LEU A 140 -3.93 14.83 -17.37
C LEU A 140 -5.39 14.60 -17.82
N PRO A 141 -5.89 15.15 -18.96
CA PRO A 141 -7.27 14.91 -19.38
C PRO A 141 -7.58 13.43 -19.64
N TYR A 142 -6.62 12.68 -20.19
CA TYR A 142 -6.78 11.25 -20.44
C TYR A 142 -6.87 10.46 -19.13
N VAL A 143 -5.99 10.78 -18.16
CA VAL A 143 -6.01 10.17 -16.83
C VAL A 143 -7.34 10.46 -16.11
N GLN A 144 -7.85 11.69 -16.22
CA GLN A 144 -9.16 12.06 -15.67
C GLN A 144 -10.30 11.23 -16.27
N THR A 145 -10.32 11.04 -17.59
CA THR A 145 -11.31 10.19 -18.25
C THR A 145 -11.25 8.75 -17.74
N LEU A 146 -10.07 8.15 -17.68
CA LEU A 146 -9.90 6.77 -17.17
C LEU A 146 -10.36 6.63 -15.71
N GLN A 147 -10.08 7.64 -14.88
CA GLN A 147 -10.55 7.66 -13.50
C GLN A 147 -12.08 7.70 -13.40
N GLN A 148 -12.71 8.56 -14.20
CA GLN A 148 -14.17 8.70 -14.26
C GLN A 148 -14.83 7.41 -14.77
N GLU A 149 -14.25 6.75 -15.78
CA GLU A 149 -14.73 5.47 -16.29
C GLU A 149 -14.65 4.38 -15.22
N ALA A 150 -13.56 4.30 -14.45
CA ALA A 150 -13.41 3.34 -13.37
C ALA A 150 -14.43 3.58 -12.24
N GLN A 151 -14.68 4.85 -11.87
CA GLN A 151 -15.69 5.22 -10.88
C GLN A 151 -17.11 4.89 -11.37
N LYS A 152 -17.42 5.20 -12.63
CA LYS A 152 -18.71 4.90 -13.25
C LYS A 152 -18.97 3.40 -13.30
N ALA A 153 -17.99 2.61 -13.75
CA ALA A 153 -18.11 1.16 -13.81
C ALA A 153 -18.34 0.53 -12.44
N LEU A 154 -17.66 1.04 -11.40
CA LEU A 154 -17.92 0.64 -10.01
C LEU A 154 -19.35 0.98 -9.56
N MET A 155 -19.81 2.20 -9.83
CA MET A 155 -21.15 2.66 -9.46
C MET A 155 -22.25 1.84 -10.15
N GLU A 156 -22.10 1.55 -11.44
CA GLU A 156 -23.03 0.72 -12.21
C GLU A 156 -23.05 -0.73 -11.70
N PHE A 157 -21.88 -1.29 -11.40
CA PHE A 157 -21.77 -2.63 -10.83
C PHE A 157 -22.47 -2.72 -9.46
N ILE A 158 -22.20 -1.76 -8.56
CA ILE A 158 -22.83 -1.73 -7.24
C ILE A 158 -24.34 -1.53 -7.35
N SER A 159 -24.79 -0.63 -8.22
CA SER A 159 -26.21 -0.37 -8.44
C SER A 159 -26.96 -1.64 -8.86
N THR A 160 -26.31 -2.46 -9.68
CA THR A 160 -26.87 -3.72 -10.19
C THR A 160 -26.86 -4.83 -9.12
N MET A 161 -25.75 -4.98 -8.40
CA MET A 161 -25.56 -6.10 -7.46
C MET A 161 -26.16 -5.85 -6.07
N PHE A 162 -26.32 -4.59 -5.66
CA PHE A 162 -26.76 -4.19 -4.32
C PHE A 162 -27.99 -3.26 -4.36
N HIS A 163 -28.89 -3.44 -5.33
CA HIS A 163 -30.17 -2.74 -5.46
C HIS A 163 -30.07 -1.20 -5.31
N GLY A 164 -29.11 -0.57 -5.99
CA GLY A 164 -28.96 0.89 -5.96
C GLY A 164 -28.36 1.47 -4.67
N SER A 165 -27.61 0.69 -3.89
CA SER A 165 -26.96 1.17 -2.65
C SER A 165 -25.89 2.25 -2.91
N LEU A 166 -26.31 3.52 -2.99
CA LEU A 166 -25.42 4.69 -3.00
C LEU A 166 -24.55 4.75 -1.73
N GLY A 167 -25.04 4.20 -0.62
CA GLY A 167 -24.30 4.12 0.65
C GLY A 167 -23.05 3.24 0.54
N ARG A 168 -23.14 2.07 -0.10
CA ARG A 168 -21.97 1.19 -0.32
C ARG A 168 -20.92 1.89 -1.18
N PHE A 169 -21.34 2.54 -2.28
CA PHE A 169 -20.43 3.26 -3.16
C PHE A 169 -19.71 4.40 -2.42
N ALA A 170 -20.44 5.24 -1.68
CA ALA A 170 -19.85 6.32 -0.90
C ALA A 170 -18.86 5.80 0.16
N TRP A 171 -19.20 4.72 0.85
CA TRP A 171 -18.32 4.09 1.83
C TRP A 171 -17.03 3.55 1.18
N ILE A 172 -17.13 2.89 0.03
CA ILE A 172 -15.98 2.41 -0.73
C ILE A 172 -15.06 3.56 -1.14
N LEU A 173 -15.60 4.67 -1.64
CA LEU A 173 -14.80 5.84 -1.97
C LEU A 173 -14.08 6.42 -0.75
N GLN A 174 -14.72 6.45 0.42
CA GLN A 174 -14.06 6.86 1.67
C GLN A 174 -12.91 5.92 2.06
N LEU A 175 -13.06 4.61 1.85
CA LEU A 175 -11.97 3.65 2.07
C LEU A 175 -10.81 3.88 1.10
N ILE A 176 -11.07 4.15 -0.17
CA ILE A 176 -10.04 4.51 -1.15
C ILE A 176 -9.29 5.76 -0.69
N MET A 177 -10.00 6.79 -0.23
CA MET A 177 -9.33 8.00 0.26
C MET A 177 -8.45 7.71 1.46
N SER A 178 -8.92 6.86 2.39
CA SER A 178 -8.14 6.45 3.54
C SER A 178 -6.90 5.62 3.18
N LEU A 179 -6.95 4.84 2.09
CA LEU A 179 -5.79 4.11 1.57
C LEU A 179 -4.70 5.05 1.05
N ARG A 180 -5.07 6.20 0.47
CA ARG A 180 -4.08 7.18 -0.03
C ARG A 180 -3.23 7.79 1.08
N ASP A 181 -3.75 7.80 2.31
CA ASP A 181 -3.01 8.29 3.48
C ASP A 181 -2.09 7.23 4.12
N ILE A 182 -1.95 6.04 3.52
CA ILE A 182 -1.03 5.03 4.05
C ILE A 182 0.42 5.47 3.79
N ASP A 183 1.22 5.39 4.85
CA ASP A 183 2.65 5.68 4.80
C ASP A 183 3.41 4.58 4.02
N ALA A 184 3.98 4.99 2.89
CA ALA A 184 4.80 4.15 2.01
C ALA A 184 6.08 3.67 2.71
N ASP A 185 6.71 4.51 3.52
CA ASP A 185 7.92 4.16 4.27
C ASP A 185 7.60 3.12 5.33
N ALA A 186 6.42 3.20 5.96
CA ALA A 186 5.98 2.20 6.92
C ALA A 186 5.74 0.82 6.26
N ILE A 187 5.24 0.79 5.02
CA ILE A 187 5.12 -0.44 4.22
C ILE A 187 6.50 -1.00 3.89
N GLU A 188 7.41 -0.16 3.40
CA GLU A 188 8.77 -0.56 3.03
C GLU A 188 9.52 -1.14 4.23
N GLU A 189 9.53 -0.42 5.36
CA GLU A 189 10.14 -0.86 6.61
C GLU A 189 9.55 -2.18 7.13
N LEU A 190 8.24 -2.37 7.02
CA LEU A 190 7.59 -3.55 7.60
C LEU A 190 7.76 -4.80 6.74
N PHE A 191 7.53 -4.70 5.42
CA PHE A 191 7.40 -5.86 4.54
C PHE A 191 8.61 -6.09 3.63
N PHE A 192 9.35 -5.04 3.28
CA PHE A 192 10.40 -5.13 2.25
C PHE A 192 11.80 -4.99 2.83
N ARG A 193 12.01 -4.19 3.88
CA ARG A 193 13.29 -4.08 4.61
C ARG A 193 13.84 -5.43 5.08
N PRO A 194 13.04 -6.40 5.58
CA PRO A 194 13.55 -7.73 5.95
C PRO A 194 14.09 -8.54 4.77
N ILE A 195 13.68 -8.25 3.53
CA ILE A 195 14.13 -8.93 2.31
C ILE A 195 15.28 -8.16 1.65
N LEU A 196 15.13 -6.83 1.55
CA LEU A 196 16.02 -5.95 0.78
C LEU A 196 17.24 -5.47 1.58
N GLY A 197 17.20 -5.53 2.91
CA GLY A 197 18.21 -4.93 3.76
C GLY A 197 18.27 -3.41 3.56
N GLU A 198 19.46 -2.86 3.32
CA GLU A 198 19.64 -1.42 3.12
C GLU A 198 19.19 -0.93 1.73
N ALA A 199 18.83 -1.82 0.80
CA ALA A 199 18.31 -1.42 -0.51
C ALA A 199 16.89 -0.86 -0.41
N THR A 200 16.58 0.14 -1.24
CA THR A 200 15.24 0.75 -1.33
C THR A 200 14.37 0.00 -2.32
N LEU A 201 13.06 -0.03 -2.05
CA LEU A 201 12.10 -0.59 -3.00
C LEU A 201 11.99 0.33 -4.24
N ASN A 202 12.56 -0.10 -5.36
CA ASN A 202 12.42 0.59 -6.64
C ASN A 202 11.11 0.15 -7.30
N VAL A 203 10.04 0.94 -7.08
CA VAL A 203 8.74 0.77 -7.72
C VAL A 203 8.61 1.64 -8.97
#